data_AF-A0A4Q0PJW2-F1
#
_entry.id   AF-A0A4Q0PJW2-F1
#
_cell.length_a   1.000
_cell.length_b   1.000
_cell.length_c   1.000
_cell.angle_alpha   90.00
_cell.angle_beta   90.00
_cell.angle_gamma   90.00
#
_symmetry.space_group_name_H-M   'P 1'
#
loop_
_entity.id
_entity.type
_entity.pdbx_description
1 polymer ?
#
loop_
_entity_poly.entity_id
_entity_poly.type
_entity_poly.pdbx_seq_one_letter_code
_entity_poly.pdbx_strand_id
1 'polypeptide(L)'
;MLHAIVGKNISSIFLLLYFHGVNIEALIRHLEALEKKVESLEKENTFLKDRLAKYEYTKNSRNSSIPPSKDENRPLKNQSLRVPTGKKPGGQKGRQGNALEMISFTDVVIELQPEYCNVCGASLQDRSPIKENSRQIIDLPPIKAVYTEYRTFSKICGCGCQTTSGFPQRVNAPISYGENIEALIAYFHARQHLPFARMKVTFNNVFGVNISEGGIHYLLGKFAQKTTPMYQIIKQRVQQSPEVGTDETGVKVNGKKHWFWTWQTSKLTFIAHSDNRGGQTIDREFLLGFPQSTLVHDGWKAQLKTAS
;
A
#
# COMPACT_ATOMS: atom_id res chain seq x y z
N MET A 1 -112.10 10.64 31.32
CA MET A 1 -110.78 10.36 31.95
C MET A 1 -109.90 9.44 31.08
N LEU A 2 -109.85 9.67 29.75
CA LEU A 2 -108.95 8.95 28.83
C LEU A 2 -108.04 9.88 27.99
N HIS A 3 -108.32 11.19 27.96
CA HIS A 3 -107.53 12.16 27.19
C HIS A 3 -106.24 12.65 27.87
N ALA A 4 -106.02 12.38 29.16
CA ALA A 4 -104.88 12.91 29.92
C ALA A 4 -103.66 11.97 29.96
N ILE A 5 -103.81 10.68 29.64
CA ILE A 5 -102.74 9.67 29.76
C ILE A 5 -101.95 9.52 28.45
N VAL A 6 -102.56 9.78 27.29
CA VAL A 6 -101.89 9.68 25.98
C VAL A 6 -100.92 10.86 25.74
N GLY A 7 -101.26 12.07 26.21
CA GLY A 7 -100.44 13.28 25.98
C GLY A 7 -99.10 13.31 26.73
N LYS A 8 -99.01 12.74 27.93
CA LYS A 8 -97.76 12.70 28.72
C LYS A 8 -96.73 11.71 28.17
N ASN A 9 -97.18 10.60 27.56
CA ASN A 9 -96.28 9.59 27.02
C ASN A 9 -95.66 9.99 25.66
N ILE A 10 -96.44 10.66 24.81
CA ILE A 10 -95.94 11.18 23.52
C ILE A 10 -94.90 12.28 23.74
N SER A 11 -95.12 13.18 24.70
CA SER A 11 -94.15 14.23 25.05
C SER A 11 -92.84 13.66 25.61
N SER A 12 -92.90 12.59 26.43
CA SER A 12 -91.70 11.92 26.97
C SER A 12 -90.92 11.17 25.89
N ILE A 13 -91.59 10.51 24.94
CA ILE A 13 -90.95 9.84 23.80
C ILE A 13 -90.31 10.88 22.86
N PHE A 14 -90.97 12.02 22.62
CA PHE A 14 -90.43 13.10 21.81
C PHE A 14 -89.18 13.74 22.46
N LEU A 15 -89.17 13.92 23.78
CA LEU A 15 -87.99 14.39 24.52
C LEU A 15 -86.83 13.40 24.45
N LEU A 16 -87.10 12.09 24.58
CA LEU A 16 -86.09 11.04 24.46
C LEU A 16 -85.52 10.95 23.05
N LEU A 17 -86.36 11.00 22.01
CA LEU A 17 -85.92 11.02 20.61
C LEU A 17 -85.11 12.28 20.29
N TYR A 18 -85.49 13.43 20.83
CA TYR A 18 -84.74 14.68 20.68
C TYR A 18 -83.38 14.62 21.41
N PHE A 19 -83.34 14.13 22.65
CA PHE A 19 -82.07 13.93 23.38
C PHE A 19 -81.16 12.90 22.70
N HIS A 20 -81.70 11.79 22.20
CA HIS A 20 -80.94 10.80 21.44
C HIS A 20 -80.45 11.38 20.10
N GLY A 21 -81.26 12.16 19.39
CA GLY A 21 -80.87 12.85 18.17
C GLY A 21 -79.74 13.85 18.38
N VAL A 22 -79.83 14.68 19.43
CA VAL A 22 -78.77 15.63 19.83
C VAL A 22 -77.48 14.89 20.23
N ASN A 23 -77.60 13.75 20.89
CA ASN A 23 -76.44 12.94 21.28
C ASN A 23 -75.79 12.24 20.06
N ILE A 24 -76.58 11.82 19.07
CA ILE A 24 -76.08 11.29 17.79
C ILE A 24 -75.35 12.40 17.00
N GLU A 25 -75.89 13.61 16.93
CA GLU A 25 -75.20 14.74 16.29
C GLU A 25 -73.90 15.15 17.00
N ALA A 26 -73.87 15.08 18.34
CA ALA A 26 -72.66 15.32 19.10
C ALA A 26 -71.61 14.22 18.85
N LEU A 27 -72.04 12.97 18.73
CA LEU A 27 -71.19 11.82 18.43
C LEU A 27 -70.61 11.90 17.01
N ILE A 28 -71.44 12.26 16.01
CA ILE A 28 -70.99 12.46 14.62
C ILE A 28 -69.94 13.58 14.56
N ARG A 29 -70.18 14.72 15.22
CA ARG A 29 -69.18 15.81 15.30
C ARG A 29 -67.87 15.37 15.96
N HIS A 30 -67.94 14.50 16.98
CA HIS A 30 -66.74 13.99 17.62
C HIS A 30 -65.96 13.02 16.71
N LEU A 31 -66.67 12.18 15.94
CA LEU A 31 -66.06 11.29 14.94
C LEU A 31 -65.38 12.09 13.83
N GLU A 32 -66.04 13.12 13.27
CA GLU A 32 -65.44 13.99 12.25
C GLU A 32 -64.19 14.73 12.78
N ALA A 33 -64.20 15.17 14.03
CA ALA A 33 -63.04 15.80 14.67
C ALA A 33 -61.89 14.81 14.88
N LEU A 34 -62.20 13.57 15.25
CA LEU A 34 -61.21 12.51 15.40
C LEU A 34 -60.62 12.10 14.04
N GLU A 35 -61.43 11.96 13.00
CA GLU A 35 -60.97 11.64 11.64
C GLU A 35 -59.99 12.70 11.12
N LYS A 36 -60.31 13.99 11.28
CA LYS A 36 -59.39 15.08 10.92
C LYS A 36 -58.07 15.03 11.70
N LYS A 37 -58.13 14.65 12.98
CA LYS A 37 -56.94 14.52 13.82
C LYS A 37 -56.08 13.32 13.40
N VAL A 38 -56.70 12.20 13.05
CA VAL A 38 -56.01 11.02 12.52
C VAL A 38 -55.31 11.38 11.21
N GLU A 39 -55.99 12.04 10.27
CA GLU A 39 -55.40 12.44 8.99
C GLU A 39 -54.20 13.40 9.19
N SER A 40 -54.30 14.34 10.13
CA SER A 40 -53.21 15.24 10.47
C SER A 40 -52.02 14.50 11.08
N LEU A 41 -52.26 13.56 12.01
CA LEU A 41 -51.21 12.78 12.65
C LEU A 41 -50.55 11.81 11.67
N GLU A 42 -51.30 11.23 10.73
CA GLU A 42 -50.74 10.38 9.69
C GLU A 42 -49.82 11.17 8.76
N LYS A 43 -50.21 12.39 8.36
CA LYS A 43 -49.35 13.30 7.57
C LYS A 43 -48.08 13.71 8.32
N GLU A 44 -48.18 13.98 9.62
CA GLU A 44 -47.01 14.32 10.43
C GLU A 44 -46.09 13.10 10.61
N ASN A 45 -46.66 11.92 10.80
CA ASN A 45 -45.91 10.67 10.97
C ASN A 45 -45.17 10.29 9.69
N THR A 46 -45.79 10.44 8.51
CA THR A 46 -45.11 10.22 7.22
C THR A 46 -43.98 11.22 7.01
N PHE A 47 -44.21 12.51 7.28
CA PHE A 47 -43.18 13.54 7.20
C PHE A 47 -41.99 13.28 8.14
N LEU A 48 -42.27 12.88 9.38
CA LEU A 48 -41.22 12.55 10.36
C LEU A 48 -40.46 11.29 9.96
N LYS A 49 -41.14 10.25 9.46
CA LYS A 49 -40.51 9.03 8.93
C LYS A 49 -39.58 9.34 7.76
N ASP A 50 -40.01 10.17 6.81
CA ASP A 50 -39.17 10.58 5.67
C ASP A 50 -37.95 11.40 6.14
N ARG A 51 -38.12 12.28 7.13
CA ARG A 51 -37.01 13.04 7.72
C ARG A 51 -36.03 12.17 8.51
N LEU A 52 -36.49 11.05 9.08
CA LEU A 52 -35.67 10.13 9.86
C LEU A 52 -35.03 9.03 9.00
N ALA A 53 -35.60 8.71 7.82
CA ALA A 53 -35.06 7.70 6.89
C ALA A 53 -33.58 7.96 6.51
N LYS A 54 -33.17 9.23 6.43
CA LYS A 54 -31.77 9.61 6.16
C LYS A 54 -30.79 9.28 7.30
N TYR A 55 -31.29 9.04 8.51
CA TYR A 55 -30.49 8.67 9.68
C TYR A 55 -30.52 7.16 9.95
N GLU A 56 -31.59 6.45 9.54
CA GLU A 56 -31.69 4.98 9.70
C GLU A 56 -30.74 4.23 8.77
N TYR A 57 -30.54 4.72 7.54
CA TYR A 57 -29.61 4.14 6.57
C TYR A 57 -28.49 5.13 6.25
N THR A 58 -27.46 5.17 7.10
CA THR A 58 -26.28 6.01 6.91
C THR A 58 -25.46 5.54 5.69
N LYS A 59 -25.89 5.97 4.51
CA LYS A 59 -25.13 5.84 3.27
C LYS A 59 -23.94 6.80 3.34
N ASN A 60 -22.75 6.26 3.23
CA ASN A 60 -21.50 6.99 3.13
C ASN A 60 -20.73 6.50 1.90
N SER A 61 -19.62 7.15 1.57
CA SER A 61 -18.80 6.78 0.41
C SER A 61 -18.20 5.36 0.48
N ARG A 62 -18.32 4.66 1.62
CA ARG A 62 -17.82 3.29 1.83
C ARG A 62 -18.87 2.21 1.57
N ASN A 63 -20.16 2.53 1.67
CA ASN A 63 -21.27 1.58 1.47
C ASN A 63 -22.28 2.01 0.39
N SER A 64 -22.02 3.13 -0.30
CA SER A 64 -22.84 3.64 -1.40
C SER A 64 -21.97 4.33 -2.45
N SER A 65 -22.40 4.34 -3.71
CA SER A 65 -21.70 4.96 -4.85
C SER A 65 -21.71 6.50 -4.81
N ILE A 66 -21.68 7.11 -3.63
CA ILE A 66 -21.67 8.56 -3.41
C ILE A 66 -20.19 9.02 -3.38
N PRO A 67 -19.81 10.02 -4.20
CA PRO A 67 -18.44 10.51 -4.21
C PRO A 67 -18.06 11.15 -2.85
N PRO A 68 -16.80 10.97 -2.38
CA PRO A 68 -16.39 11.39 -1.04
C PRO A 68 -16.56 12.89 -0.72
N SER A 69 -16.68 13.75 -1.74
CA SER A 69 -16.88 15.19 -1.59
C SER A 69 -18.30 15.60 -1.21
N LYS A 70 -19.29 14.71 -1.40
CA LYS A 70 -20.70 14.91 -1.03
C LYS A 70 -21.13 14.03 0.14
N ASP A 71 -20.15 13.49 0.87
CA ASP A 71 -20.36 12.59 2.00
C ASP A 71 -20.66 13.40 3.26
N GLU A 72 -21.93 13.79 3.43
CA GLU A 72 -22.41 14.57 4.58
C GLU A 72 -22.25 13.80 5.91
N ASN A 73 -22.22 12.47 5.85
CA ASN A 73 -22.00 11.56 6.99
C ASN A 73 -20.58 10.97 7.00
N ARG A 74 -19.59 11.71 6.45
CA ARG A 74 -18.20 11.26 6.43
C ARG A 74 -17.71 11.02 7.87
N PRO A 75 -17.27 9.80 8.22
CA PRO A 75 -16.63 9.54 9.51
C PRO A 75 -15.38 10.41 9.67
N LEU A 76 -15.21 11.03 10.84
CA LEU A 76 -14.01 11.81 11.16
C LEU A 76 -12.78 10.90 11.00
N LYS A 77 -11.83 11.30 10.12
CA LYS A 77 -10.70 10.49 9.65
C LYS A 77 -9.71 10.04 10.73
N ASN A 78 -9.90 10.47 11.97
CA ASN A 78 -8.88 10.49 13.01
C ASN A 78 -9.43 10.15 14.40
N GLN A 79 -10.56 9.44 14.47
CA GLN A 79 -10.94 8.76 15.71
C GLN A 79 -10.20 7.43 15.80
N SER A 80 -9.18 7.39 16.67
CA SER A 80 -8.53 6.15 17.04
C SER A 80 -9.56 5.21 17.65
N LEU A 81 -9.93 4.14 16.93
CA LEU A 81 -10.73 3.02 17.47
C LEU A 81 -9.99 2.24 18.56
N ARG A 82 -8.72 2.59 18.81
CA ARG A 82 -7.87 1.94 19.80
C ARG A 82 -8.33 2.37 21.21
N VAL A 83 -8.89 1.42 21.95
CA VAL A 83 -9.11 1.57 23.38
C VAL A 83 -7.75 1.85 24.06
N PRO A 84 -7.64 2.88 24.91
CA PRO A 84 -6.42 3.14 25.66
C PRO A 84 -6.06 1.91 26.48
N THR A 85 -4.95 1.25 26.13
CA THR A 85 -4.59 -0.04 26.75
C THR A 85 -4.05 0.10 28.18
N GLY A 86 -3.88 1.33 28.68
CA GLY A 86 -3.26 1.63 29.98
C GLY A 86 -1.78 1.21 30.09
N LYS A 87 -1.19 0.65 29.03
CA LYS A 87 0.19 0.19 29.02
C LYS A 87 1.13 1.40 28.92
N LYS A 88 2.11 1.45 29.83
CA LYS A 88 3.20 2.43 29.76
C LYS A 88 3.95 2.27 28.42
N PRO A 89 4.41 3.37 27.79
CA PRO A 89 5.30 3.29 26.64
C PRO A 89 6.55 2.49 27.00
N GLY A 90 6.90 1.48 26.20
CA GLY A 90 8.06 0.63 26.46
C GLY A 90 7.88 -0.78 25.91
N GLY A 91 8.96 -1.56 25.96
CA GLY A 91 8.92 -2.99 25.65
C GLY A 91 7.93 -3.72 26.55
N GLN A 92 7.37 -4.83 26.05
CA GLN A 92 6.51 -5.69 26.87
C GLN A 92 7.27 -6.16 28.12
N LYS A 93 6.58 -6.22 29.27
CA LYS A 93 7.16 -6.77 30.51
C LYS A 93 7.70 -8.18 30.22
N GLY A 94 8.97 -8.41 30.52
CA GLY A 94 9.65 -9.69 30.27
C GLY A 94 10.38 -9.80 28.93
N ARG A 95 10.32 -8.78 28.05
CA ARG A 95 11.13 -8.77 26.82
C ARG A 95 12.60 -8.58 27.16
N GLN A 96 13.44 -9.55 26.83
CA GLN A 96 14.90 -9.38 26.86
C GLN A 96 15.28 -8.32 25.82
N GLY A 97 16.07 -7.33 26.24
CA GLY A 97 16.64 -6.36 25.31
C GLY A 97 17.74 -7.00 24.50
N ASN A 98 17.71 -6.84 23.18
CA ASN A 98 18.84 -7.17 22.33
C ASN A 98 19.71 -5.92 22.23
N ALA A 99 20.91 -5.95 22.82
CA ALA A 99 21.92 -4.93 22.59
C ALA A 99 22.65 -5.19 21.27
N LEU A 100 23.28 -4.16 20.70
CA LEU A 100 24.19 -4.35 19.57
C LEU A 100 25.39 -5.17 20.05
N GLU A 101 25.69 -6.25 19.33
CA GLU A 101 26.81 -7.13 19.64
C GLU A 101 28.09 -6.61 18.98
N MET A 102 29.20 -6.65 19.72
CA MET A 102 30.52 -6.38 19.15
C MET A 102 30.93 -7.55 18.23
N ILE A 103 31.53 -7.24 17.09
CA ILE A 103 32.06 -8.25 16.17
C ILE A 103 33.48 -8.64 16.57
N SER A 104 33.88 -9.89 16.35
CA SER A 104 35.23 -10.37 16.68
C SER A 104 36.30 -9.89 15.71
N PHE A 105 35.92 -9.58 14.46
CA PHE A 105 36.83 -9.18 13.39
C PHE A 105 36.54 -7.73 12.97
N THR A 106 37.44 -6.80 13.33
CA THR A 106 37.32 -5.36 13.04
C THR A 106 38.26 -4.94 11.92
N ASP A 107 37.83 -4.03 11.05
CA ASP A 107 38.64 -3.52 9.94
C ASP A 107 39.84 -2.69 10.40
N VAL A 108 39.68 -1.92 11.49
CA VAL A 108 40.72 -1.06 12.07
C VAL A 108 40.68 -1.18 13.59
N VAL A 109 41.87 -1.33 14.21
CA VAL A 109 42.05 -1.32 15.67
C VAL A 109 42.88 -0.09 16.04
N ILE A 110 42.34 0.76 16.92
CA ILE A 110 43.05 1.89 17.50
C ILE A 110 43.31 1.56 18.97
N GLU A 111 44.58 1.40 19.32
CA GLU A 111 44.99 1.14 20.70
C GLU A 111 45.14 2.46 21.47
N LEU A 112 44.36 2.61 22.54
CA LEU A 112 44.45 3.75 23.44
C LEU A 112 45.23 3.31 24.68
N GLN A 113 46.50 3.70 24.75
CA GLN A 113 47.39 3.36 25.87
C GLN A 113 47.68 4.62 26.70
N PRO A 114 47.72 4.50 28.04
CA PRO A 114 48.05 5.63 28.90
C PRO A 114 49.54 5.96 28.80
N GLU A 115 49.88 7.21 28.50
CA GLU A 115 51.28 7.67 28.45
C GLU A 115 51.84 7.97 29.84
N TYR A 116 50.98 8.40 30.77
CA TYR A 116 51.36 8.82 32.13
C TYR A 116 50.43 8.21 33.17
N CYS A 117 50.97 8.00 34.37
CA CYS A 117 50.19 7.58 35.52
C CYS A 117 49.25 8.70 35.98
N ASN A 118 47.95 8.42 36.09
CA ASN A 118 46.94 9.37 36.56
C ASN A 118 47.10 9.79 38.05
N VAL A 119 47.98 9.13 38.81
CA VAL A 119 48.21 9.41 40.23
C VAL A 119 49.48 10.22 40.45
N CYS A 120 50.63 9.73 39.96
CA CYS A 120 51.93 10.35 40.22
C CYS A 120 52.53 11.08 39.01
N GLY A 121 51.92 11.00 37.82
CA GLY A 121 52.42 11.64 36.60
C GLY A 121 53.66 10.98 35.99
N ALA A 122 54.15 9.88 36.54
CA ALA A 122 55.29 9.16 35.97
C ALA A 122 54.96 8.58 34.58
N SER A 123 55.95 8.54 33.68
CA SER A 123 55.82 7.93 32.35
C SER A 123 55.54 6.43 32.44
N LEU A 124 54.66 5.95 31.56
CA LEU A 124 54.29 4.54 31.41
C LEU A 124 54.80 3.92 30.10
N GLN A 125 55.60 4.65 29.29
CA GLN A 125 56.05 4.18 27.97
C GLN A 125 56.82 2.85 28.02
N ASP A 126 57.57 2.59 29.10
CA ASP A 126 58.33 1.35 29.27
C ASP A 126 57.52 0.20 29.90
N ARG A 127 56.21 0.40 30.12
CA ARG A 127 55.32 -0.61 30.72
C ARG A 127 54.49 -1.27 29.64
N SER A 128 54.46 -2.60 29.64
CA SER A 128 53.62 -3.35 28.70
C SER A 128 52.13 -3.15 29.01
N PRO A 129 51.29 -2.81 28.00
CA PRO A 129 49.87 -2.63 28.20
C PRO A 129 49.16 -3.98 28.38
N ILE A 130 48.06 -3.97 29.14
CA ILE A 130 47.10 -5.09 29.25
C ILE A 130 45.75 -4.57 28.77
N LYS A 131 45.08 -5.35 27.91
CA LYS A 131 43.78 -4.99 27.36
C LYS A 131 42.68 -5.23 28.39
N GLU A 132 42.05 -4.15 28.87
CA GLU A 132 40.97 -4.23 29.86
C GLU A 132 39.58 -4.35 29.23
N ASN A 133 39.28 -3.55 28.20
CA ASN A 133 37.96 -3.54 27.56
C ASN A 133 38.05 -3.14 26.08
N SER A 134 36.91 -3.15 25.41
CA SER A 134 36.77 -2.69 24.02
C SER A 134 35.43 -1.99 23.83
N ARG A 135 35.43 -1.03 22.90
CA ARG A 135 34.23 -0.39 22.37
C ARG A 135 34.39 -0.31 20.86
N GLN A 136 33.30 -0.45 20.13
CA GLN A 136 33.30 -0.40 18.67
C GLN A 136 32.39 0.71 18.17
N ILE A 137 32.83 1.39 17.10
CA ILE A 137 32.02 2.33 16.33
C ILE A 137 31.78 1.67 14.98
N ILE A 138 30.50 1.57 14.59
CA ILE A 138 30.10 1.11 13.25
C ILE A 138 29.86 2.35 12.42
N ASP A 139 30.66 2.54 11.37
CA ASP A 139 30.54 3.69 10.48
C ASP A 139 30.72 3.26 9.01
N LEU A 140 30.32 4.12 8.08
CA LEU A 140 30.47 3.89 6.65
C LEU A 140 31.76 4.56 6.15
N PRO A 141 32.56 3.87 5.31
CA PRO A 141 33.66 4.53 4.64
C PRO A 141 33.14 5.62 3.69
N PRO A 142 33.99 6.60 3.29
CA PRO A 142 33.61 7.60 2.31
C PRO A 142 33.10 6.97 1.01
N ILE A 143 31.85 7.25 0.67
CA ILE A 143 31.20 6.73 -0.54
C ILE A 143 31.59 7.61 -1.72
N LYS A 144 32.51 7.12 -2.58
CA LYS A 144 33.03 7.88 -3.73
C LYS A 144 32.97 7.08 -5.02
N ALA A 145 32.65 7.76 -6.12
CA ALA A 145 32.78 7.21 -7.46
C ALA A 145 34.26 7.08 -7.85
N VAL A 146 34.60 5.96 -8.51
CA VAL A 146 35.93 5.71 -9.08
C VAL A 146 35.87 5.92 -10.59
N TYR A 147 36.67 6.85 -11.10
CA TYR A 147 36.78 7.15 -12.53
C TYR A 147 37.99 6.41 -13.11
N THR A 148 37.75 5.49 -14.05
CA THR A 148 38.82 4.76 -14.74
C THR A 148 38.93 5.25 -16.18
N GLU A 149 40.08 5.81 -16.54
CA GLU A 149 40.37 6.25 -17.90
C GLU A 149 41.11 5.16 -18.67
N TYR A 150 40.56 4.75 -19.81
CA TYR A 150 41.25 3.87 -20.75
C TYR A 150 41.97 4.76 -21.77
N ARG A 151 43.28 4.57 -21.92
CA ARG A 151 44.08 5.31 -22.90
C ARG A 151 44.61 4.36 -23.96
N THR A 152 44.35 4.69 -25.21
CA THR A 152 44.90 4.00 -26.37
C THR A 152 46.07 4.78 -26.93
N PHE A 153 47.10 4.08 -27.36
CA PHE A 153 48.30 4.70 -27.95
C PHE A 153 48.54 4.13 -29.33
N SER A 154 49.20 4.92 -30.18
CA SER A 154 49.74 4.44 -31.44
C SER A 154 51.27 4.35 -31.38
N LYS A 155 51.84 3.41 -32.12
CA LYS A 155 53.28 3.26 -32.34
C LYS A 155 53.55 3.13 -33.83
N ILE A 156 54.69 3.66 -34.27
CA ILE A 156 55.14 3.53 -35.66
C ILE A 156 56.21 2.43 -35.70
N CYS A 157 56.00 1.43 -36.55
CA CYS A 157 56.96 0.36 -36.81
C CYS A 157 58.11 0.87 -37.69
N GLY A 158 59.26 0.19 -37.68
CA GLY A 158 60.38 0.51 -38.58
C GLY A 158 60.04 0.46 -40.07
N CYS A 159 58.96 -0.24 -40.46
CA CYS A 159 58.43 -0.23 -41.82
C CYS A 159 57.54 0.99 -42.15
N GLY A 160 57.37 1.93 -41.23
CA GLY A 160 56.48 3.10 -41.37
C GLY A 160 55.01 2.84 -41.03
N CYS A 161 54.61 1.60 -40.74
CA CYS A 161 53.24 1.29 -40.36
C CYS A 161 52.89 1.81 -38.96
N GLN A 162 51.84 2.64 -38.86
CA GLN A 162 51.28 3.07 -37.58
C GLN A 162 50.24 2.07 -37.08
N THR A 163 50.44 1.53 -35.87
CA THR A 163 49.52 0.61 -35.21
C THR A 163 48.94 1.26 -33.96
N THR A 164 47.62 1.24 -33.81
CA THR A 164 46.89 1.82 -32.66
C THR A 164 46.17 0.73 -31.88
N SER A 165 46.25 0.74 -30.55
CA SER A 165 45.48 -0.17 -29.69
C SER A 165 43.98 0.16 -29.74
N GLY A 166 43.10 -0.83 -29.80
CA GLY A 166 41.65 -0.64 -29.69
C GLY A 166 41.14 -0.59 -28.24
N PHE A 167 39.94 -0.05 -28.03
CA PHE A 167 39.24 -0.13 -26.74
C PHE A 167 38.59 -1.50 -26.54
N PRO A 168 38.51 -2.01 -25.29
CA PRO A 168 37.68 -3.18 -24.98
C PRO A 168 36.21 -2.93 -25.32
N GLN A 169 35.46 -3.99 -25.66
CA GLN A 169 34.04 -3.88 -26.07
C GLN A 169 33.15 -3.13 -25.07
N ARG A 170 33.45 -3.22 -23.77
CA ARG A 170 32.71 -2.53 -22.70
C ARG A 170 32.97 -1.01 -22.61
N VAL A 171 34.05 -0.52 -23.25
CA VAL A 171 34.47 0.88 -23.27
C VAL A 171 34.16 1.45 -24.64
N ASN A 172 32.88 1.63 -24.92
CA ASN A 172 32.37 2.03 -26.25
C ASN A 172 31.86 3.47 -26.30
N ALA A 173 32.03 4.23 -25.23
CA ALA A 173 31.68 5.65 -25.14
C ALA A 173 32.79 6.42 -24.42
N PRO A 174 32.97 7.72 -24.70
CA PRO A 174 33.98 8.55 -24.02
C PRO A 174 33.83 8.56 -22.49
N ILE A 175 32.58 8.49 -22.00
CA ILE A 175 32.25 8.31 -20.59
C ILE A 175 30.99 7.45 -20.48
N SER A 176 30.94 6.58 -19.48
CA SER A 176 29.76 5.77 -19.18
C SER A 176 29.70 5.44 -17.70
N TYR A 177 28.51 5.12 -17.21
CA TYR A 177 28.33 4.62 -15.85
C TYR A 177 28.67 3.12 -15.78
N GLY A 178 29.38 2.72 -14.74
CA GLY A 178 29.76 1.33 -14.50
C GLY A 178 28.61 0.46 -13.98
N GLU A 179 28.84 -0.86 -13.97
CA GLU A 179 27.85 -1.88 -13.61
C GLU A 179 27.31 -1.73 -12.18
N ASN A 180 28.13 -1.27 -11.23
CA ASN A 180 27.70 -1.04 -9.85
C ASN A 180 26.66 0.09 -9.75
N ILE A 181 26.78 1.14 -10.58
CA ILE A 181 25.78 2.22 -10.63
C ILE A 181 24.48 1.68 -11.21
N GLU A 182 24.57 0.90 -12.29
CA GLU A 182 23.41 0.25 -12.91
C GLU A 182 22.67 -0.68 -11.92
N ALA A 183 23.41 -1.48 -11.15
CA ALA A 183 22.86 -2.38 -10.13
C ALA A 183 22.20 -1.62 -8.96
N LEU A 184 22.82 -0.54 -8.48
CA LEU A 184 22.24 0.31 -7.43
C LEU A 184 20.95 0.99 -7.90
N ILE A 185 20.90 1.47 -9.15
CA ILE A 185 19.67 2.01 -9.75
C ILE A 185 18.56 0.95 -9.74
N ALA A 186 18.85 -0.26 -10.20
CA ALA A 186 17.90 -1.35 -10.22
C ALA A 186 17.40 -1.70 -8.81
N TYR A 187 18.30 -1.78 -7.83
CA TYR A 187 17.96 -2.06 -6.43
C TYR A 187 17.10 -0.95 -5.81
N PHE A 188 17.50 0.32 -5.97
CA PHE A 188 16.76 1.45 -5.43
C PHE A 188 15.36 1.56 -6.02
N HIS A 189 15.22 1.30 -7.33
CA HIS A 189 13.92 1.31 -7.98
C HIS A 189 13.06 0.11 -7.60
N ALA A 190 13.56 -1.11 -7.83
CA ALA A 190 12.74 -2.32 -7.75
C ALA A 190 12.52 -2.82 -6.31
N ARG A 191 13.50 -2.61 -5.41
CA ARG A 191 13.44 -3.16 -4.05
C ARG A 191 13.17 -2.12 -2.97
N GLN A 192 13.71 -0.92 -3.13
CA GLN A 192 13.53 0.18 -2.18
C GLN A 192 12.45 1.18 -2.61
N HIS A 193 11.92 1.03 -3.83
CA HIS A 193 10.82 1.84 -4.37
C HIS A 193 11.10 3.35 -4.36
N LEU A 194 12.35 3.76 -4.59
CA LEU A 194 12.70 5.17 -4.67
C LEU A 194 12.20 5.77 -6.00
N PRO A 195 11.46 6.89 -5.97
CA PRO A 195 11.13 7.65 -7.17
C PRO A 195 12.37 8.20 -7.87
N PHE A 196 12.31 8.42 -9.19
CA PHE A 196 13.45 8.85 -10.01
C PHE A 196 14.09 10.16 -9.51
N ALA A 197 13.28 11.18 -9.22
CA ALA A 197 13.77 12.44 -8.65
C ALA A 197 14.52 12.23 -7.32
N ARG A 198 14.07 11.30 -6.47
CA ARG A 198 14.76 10.97 -5.21
C ARG A 198 16.05 10.20 -5.47
N MET A 199 16.06 9.24 -6.39
CA MET A 199 17.28 8.53 -6.77
C MET A 199 18.34 9.49 -7.30
N LYS A 200 17.96 10.45 -8.16
CA LYS A 200 18.88 11.50 -8.64
C LYS A 200 19.53 12.25 -7.47
N VAL A 201 18.73 12.68 -6.49
CA VAL A 201 19.22 13.37 -5.29
C VAL A 201 20.15 12.45 -4.49
N THR A 202 19.82 11.17 -4.33
CA THR A 202 20.67 10.19 -3.65
C THR A 202 22.01 10.02 -4.37
N PHE A 203 22.01 9.82 -5.69
CA PHE A 203 23.24 9.69 -6.49
C PHE A 203 24.11 10.94 -6.40
N ASN A 204 23.52 12.14 -6.43
CA ASN A 204 24.27 13.38 -6.32
C ASN A 204 24.84 13.60 -4.91
N ASN A 205 24.00 13.51 -3.88
CA ASN A 205 24.36 13.93 -2.52
C ASN A 205 25.14 12.86 -1.73
N VAL A 206 24.85 11.57 -1.97
CA VAL A 206 25.48 10.46 -1.21
C VAL A 206 26.66 9.89 -1.97
N PHE A 207 26.52 9.70 -3.29
CA PHE A 207 27.53 9.04 -4.11
C PHE A 207 28.44 10.02 -4.87
N GLY A 208 28.11 11.32 -4.86
CA GLY A 208 28.85 12.33 -5.64
C GLY A 208 28.71 12.16 -7.16
N VAL A 209 27.72 11.40 -7.63
CA VAL A 209 27.50 11.09 -9.05
C VAL A 209 26.38 11.96 -9.58
N ASN A 210 26.69 12.88 -10.49
CA ASN A 210 25.67 13.63 -11.21
C ASN A 210 25.03 12.73 -12.27
N ILE A 211 23.73 12.47 -12.14
CA ILE A 211 22.93 11.67 -13.07
C ILE A 211 21.55 12.30 -13.24
N SER A 212 21.02 12.27 -14.46
CA SER A 212 19.67 12.75 -14.76
C SER A 212 18.63 11.65 -14.57
N GLU A 213 17.35 12.03 -14.42
CA GLU A 213 16.24 11.06 -14.38
C GLU A 213 16.15 10.25 -15.69
N GLY A 214 16.47 10.87 -16.83
CA GLY A 214 16.58 10.18 -18.12
C GLY A 214 17.74 9.18 -18.14
N GLY A 215 18.88 9.51 -17.55
CA GLY A 215 20.02 8.58 -17.41
C GLY A 215 19.67 7.38 -16.53
N ILE A 216 18.98 7.62 -15.42
CA ILE A 216 18.44 6.56 -14.55
C ILE A 216 17.48 5.66 -15.33
N HIS A 217 16.54 6.23 -16.08
CA HIS A 217 15.59 5.48 -16.90
C HIS A 217 16.30 4.60 -17.94
N TYR A 218 17.27 5.16 -18.65
CA TYR A 218 18.06 4.45 -19.65
C TYR A 218 18.82 3.26 -19.04
N LEU A 219 19.54 3.48 -17.93
CA LEU A 219 20.30 2.43 -17.25
C LEU A 219 19.39 1.35 -16.67
N LEU A 220 18.24 1.73 -16.11
CA LEU A 220 17.25 0.77 -15.62
C LEU A 220 16.71 -0.10 -16.77
N GLY A 221 16.45 0.51 -17.94
CA GLY A 221 16.05 -0.23 -19.14
C GLY A 221 17.12 -1.21 -19.62
N LYS A 222 18.39 -0.78 -19.62
CA LYS A 222 19.53 -1.66 -19.93
C LYS A 222 19.63 -2.84 -18.95
N PHE A 223 19.43 -2.60 -17.66
CA PHE A 223 19.44 -3.65 -16.64
C PHE A 223 18.25 -4.61 -16.81
N ALA A 224 17.07 -4.08 -17.13
CA ALA A 224 15.90 -4.89 -17.42
C ALA A 224 16.17 -5.83 -18.61
N GLN A 225 16.76 -5.33 -19.69
CA GLN A 225 17.14 -6.16 -20.85
C GLN A 225 18.11 -7.28 -20.49
N LYS A 226 19.12 -7.00 -19.66
CA LYS A 226 20.08 -8.02 -19.17
C LYS A 226 19.41 -9.09 -18.32
N THR A 227 18.36 -8.74 -17.59
CA THR A 227 17.64 -9.66 -16.68
C THR A 227 16.48 -10.39 -17.34
N THR A 228 16.03 -9.97 -18.52
CA THR A 228 14.98 -10.64 -19.30
C THR A 228 15.16 -12.15 -19.44
N PRO A 229 16.36 -12.70 -19.76
CA PRO A 229 16.51 -14.16 -19.87
C PRO A 229 16.19 -14.89 -18.57
N MET A 230 16.66 -14.36 -17.43
CA MET A 230 16.33 -14.92 -16.11
C MET A 230 14.83 -14.79 -15.83
N TYR A 231 14.21 -13.69 -16.24
CA TYR A 231 12.78 -13.48 -16.08
C TYR A 231 11.95 -14.53 -16.84
N GLN A 232 12.38 -14.91 -18.04
CA GLN A 232 11.77 -15.99 -18.81
C GLN A 232 12.00 -17.38 -18.17
N ILE A 233 13.17 -17.62 -17.56
CA ILE A 233 13.43 -18.85 -16.81
C ILE A 233 12.48 -18.94 -15.59
N ILE A 234 12.26 -17.84 -14.87
CA ILE A 234 11.30 -17.80 -13.75
C ILE A 234 9.90 -18.16 -14.25
N LYS A 235 9.47 -17.54 -15.36
CA LYS A 235 8.18 -17.85 -15.99
C LYS A 235 8.02 -19.34 -16.32
N GLN A 236 9.01 -19.94 -16.97
CA GLN A 236 9.01 -21.36 -17.31
C GLN A 236 8.94 -22.25 -16.07
N ARG A 237 9.70 -21.93 -15.02
CA ARG A 237 9.70 -22.71 -13.76
C ARG A 237 8.40 -22.57 -12.97
N VAL A 238 7.77 -21.41 -13.01
CA VAL A 238 6.42 -21.22 -12.45
C VAL A 238 5.42 -22.09 -13.21
N GLN A 239 5.48 -22.14 -14.54
CA GLN A 239 4.60 -22.99 -15.35
C GLN A 239 4.74 -24.49 -15.06
N GLN A 240 5.95 -24.94 -14.73
CA GLN A 240 6.25 -26.35 -14.43
C GLN A 240 6.06 -26.73 -12.96
N SER A 241 5.61 -25.80 -12.10
CA SER A 241 5.45 -26.04 -10.67
C SER A 241 4.23 -26.90 -10.39
N PRO A 242 4.27 -27.84 -9.44
CA PRO A 242 3.09 -28.63 -9.05
C PRO A 242 2.01 -27.78 -8.35
N GLU A 243 2.36 -26.61 -7.83
CA GLU A 243 1.44 -25.67 -7.20
C GLU A 243 1.78 -24.24 -7.65
N VAL A 244 0.76 -23.48 -8.04
CA VAL A 244 0.90 -22.09 -8.49
C VAL A 244 -0.20 -21.25 -7.87
N GLY A 245 0.19 -20.23 -7.10
CA GLY A 245 -0.73 -19.17 -6.66
C GLY A 245 -0.86 -18.09 -7.72
N THR A 246 -2.07 -17.63 -8.02
CA THR A 246 -2.30 -16.51 -8.93
C THR A 246 -3.23 -15.45 -8.34
N ASP A 247 -2.89 -14.18 -8.60
CA ASP A 247 -3.63 -13.00 -8.16
C ASP A 247 -3.36 -11.84 -9.13
N GLU A 248 -4.17 -10.78 -9.06
CA GLU A 248 -3.93 -9.57 -9.82
C GLU A 248 -4.26 -8.30 -9.05
N THR A 249 -3.34 -7.33 -9.13
CA THR A 249 -3.49 -6.03 -8.47
C THR A 249 -3.67 -4.92 -9.50
N GLY A 250 -4.69 -4.09 -9.29
CA GLY A 250 -4.96 -2.94 -10.14
C GLY A 250 -3.93 -1.82 -9.93
N VAL A 251 -3.47 -1.22 -11.03
CA VAL A 251 -2.54 -0.08 -11.02
C VAL A 251 -3.03 1.02 -11.97
N LYS A 252 -2.58 2.26 -11.73
CA LYS A 252 -2.80 3.39 -12.63
C LYS A 252 -1.54 3.65 -13.43
N VAL A 253 -1.62 3.48 -14.75
CA VAL A 253 -0.54 3.84 -15.68
C VAL A 253 -1.06 4.98 -16.54
N ASN A 254 -0.42 6.15 -16.44
CA ASN A 254 -0.84 7.38 -17.13
C ASN A 254 -2.35 7.66 -16.98
N GLY A 255 -2.89 7.50 -15.76
CA GLY A 255 -4.30 7.71 -15.43
C GLY A 255 -5.25 6.56 -15.82
N LYS A 256 -4.84 5.66 -16.71
CA LYS A 256 -5.62 4.50 -17.14
C LYS A 256 -5.49 3.35 -16.15
N LYS A 257 -6.54 2.52 -16.02
CA LYS A 257 -6.54 1.34 -15.15
C LYS A 257 -5.85 0.20 -15.89
N HIS A 258 -4.84 -0.38 -15.26
CA HIS A 258 -4.06 -1.53 -15.70
C HIS A 258 -4.01 -2.55 -14.56
N TRP A 259 -3.42 -3.71 -14.82
CA TRP A 259 -3.26 -4.80 -13.85
C TRP A 259 -1.84 -5.34 -13.89
N PHE A 260 -1.31 -5.66 -12.72
CA PHE A 260 -0.16 -6.55 -12.57
C PHE A 260 -0.66 -7.92 -12.14
N TRP A 261 -0.52 -8.87 -13.04
CA TRP A 261 -0.83 -10.28 -12.80
C TRP A 261 0.35 -10.96 -12.16
N THR A 262 0.12 -11.73 -11.11
CA THR A 262 1.15 -12.45 -10.38
C THR A 262 0.89 -13.94 -10.47
N TRP A 263 1.94 -14.71 -10.74
CA TRP A 263 1.98 -16.16 -10.59
C TRP A 263 3.18 -16.52 -9.73
N GLN A 264 2.95 -17.28 -8.67
CA GLN A 264 3.98 -17.54 -7.69
C GLN A 264 3.97 -18.98 -7.20
N THR A 265 5.14 -19.41 -6.74
CA THR A 265 5.37 -20.64 -6.01
C THR A 265 5.97 -20.28 -4.65
N SER A 266 6.32 -21.27 -3.83
CA SER A 266 7.04 -21.03 -2.57
C SER A 266 8.40 -20.34 -2.73
N LYS A 267 8.98 -20.32 -3.95
CA LYS A 267 10.32 -19.77 -4.21
C LYS A 267 10.38 -18.73 -5.32
N LEU A 268 9.38 -18.68 -6.21
CA LEU A 268 9.45 -17.91 -7.45
C LEU A 268 8.21 -17.03 -7.60
N THR A 269 8.39 -15.86 -8.19
CA THR A 269 7.31 -14.93 -8.48
C THR A 269 7.50 -14.36 -9.88
N PHE A 270 6.49 -14.49 -10.72
CA PHE A 270 6.41 -13.91 -12.06
C PHE A 270 5.28 -12.87 -12.08
N ILE A 271 5.57 -11.65 -12.55
CA ILE A 271 4.64 -10.51 -12.56
C ILE A 271 4.47 -9.93 -13.98
N ALA A 272 3.32 -10.11 -14.61
CA ALA A 272 3.07 -9.53 -15.93
C ALA A 272 2.25 -8.24 -15.83
N HIS A 273 2.70 -7.18 -16.50
CA HIS A 273 1.87 -6.00 -16.76
C HIS A 273 0.80 -6.34 -17.81
N SER A 274 -0.40 -5.81 -17.61
CA SER A 274 -1.50 -5.89 -18.58
C SER A 274 -2.40 -4.67 -18.52
N ASP A 275 -3.05 -4.35 -19.64
CA ASP A 275 -4.11 -3.35 -19.75
C ASP A 275 -5.52 -3.95 -19.54
N ASN A 276 -5.61 -5.25 -19.25
CA ASN A 276 -6.87 -5.94 -19.00
C ASN A 276 -6.80 -6.89 -17.78
N ARG A 277 -7.99 -7.21 -17.24
CA ARG A 277 -8.22 -8.19 -16.15
C ARG A 277 -8.88 -9.48 -16.66
N GLY A 278 -8.53 -9.89 -17.88
CA GLY A 278 -9.16 -11.02 -18.56
C GLY A 278 -8.21 -12.18 -18.88
N GLY A 279 -8.81 -13.30 -19.30
CA GLY A 279 -8.08 -14.51 -19.71
C GLY A 279 -7.08 -14.27 -20.84
N GLN A 280 -7.28 -13.25 -21.69
CA GLN A 280 -6.33 -12.85 -22.72
C GLN A 280 -4.91 -12.62 -22.19
N THR A 281 -4.77 -12.10 -20.96
CA THR A 281 -3.45 -11.95 -20.33
C THR A 281 -2.86 -13.30 -19.97
N ILE A 282 -3.68 -14.21 -19.45
CA ILE A 282 -3.26 -15.57 -19.10
C ILE A 282 -2.84 -16.31 -20.37
N ASP A 283 -3.62 -16.25 -21.45
CA ASP A 283 -3.31 -16.91 -22.72
C ASP A 283 -2.02 -16.37 -23.36
N ARG A 284 -1.77 -15.05 -23.24
CA ARG A 284 -0.53 -14.42 -23.70
C ARG A 284 0.69 -14.90 -22.92
N GLU A 285 0.57 -15.02 -21.60
CA GLU A 285 1.69 -15.42 -20.76
C GLU A 285 1.87 -16.95 -20.75
N PHE A 286 0.80 -17.70 -20.60
CA PHE A 286 0.74 -19.14 -20.43
C PHE A 286 -0.34 -19.73 -21.35
N LEU A 287 -0.03 -19.80 -22.65
CA LEU A 287 -0.97 -20.30 -23.68
C LEU A 287 -1.58 -21.67 -23.36
N LEU A 288 -0.81 -22.55 -22.72
CA LEU A 288 -1.25 -23.89 -22.35
C LEU A 288 -1.87 -23.96 -20.94
N GLY A 289 -1.92 -22.84 -20.20
CA GLY A 289 -2.23 -22.82 -18.78
C GLY A 289 -1.18 -23.59 -17.96
N PHE A 290 -1.68 -24.32 -16.95
CA PHE A 290 -0.94 -25.02 -15.91
C PHE A 290 -1.44 -26.47 -15.70
N PRO A 291 -1.60 -27.30 -16.75
CA PRO A 291 -2.36 -28.56 -16.72
C PRO A 291 -1.77 -29.68 -15.83
N GLN A 292 -0.65 -29.41 -15.16
CA GLN A 292 0.06 -30.33 -14.26
C GLN A 292 0.21 -29.70 -12.87
N SER A 293 -0.55 -28.64 -12.58
CA SER A 293 -0.39 -27.81 -11.39
C SER A 293 -1.70 -27.62 -10.68
N THR A 294 -1.66 -27.63 -9.35
CA THR A 294 -2.77 -27.08 -8.55
C THR A 294 -2.71 -25.56 -8.62
N LEU A 295 -3.70 -24.95 -9.27
CA LEU A 295 -3.82 -23.49 -9.36
C LEU A 295 -4.64 -22.94 -8.18
N VAL A 296 -4.00 -22.14 -7.33
CA VAL A 296 -4.60 -21.54 -6.12
C VAL A 296 -4.95 -20.08 -6.41
N HIS A 297 -6.22 -19.72 -6.26
CA HIS A 297 -6.70 -18.39 -6.59
C HIS A 297 -8.02 -18.03 -5.88
N ASP A 298 -8.48 -16.79 -5.98
CA ASP A 298 -9.63 -16.24 -5.23
C ASP A 298 -11.01 -16.51 -5.88
N GLY A 299 -11.05 -17.32 -6.93
CA GLY A 299 -12.27 -17.61 -7.70
C GLY A 299 -12.59 -16.60 -8.81
N TRP A 300 -11.67 -15.71 -9.22
CA TRP A 300 -11.94 -14.82 -10.35
C TRP A 300 -12.19 -15.59 -11.67
N LYS A 301 -13.19 -15.13 -12.45
CA LYS A 301 -13.66 -15.82 -13.67
C LYS A 301 -12.57 -16.10 -14.71
N ALA A 302 -11.56 -15.26 -14.81
CA ALA A 302 -10.46 -15.48 -15.76
C ALA A 302 -9.57 -16.66 -15.32
N GLN A 303 -9.28 -16.76 -14.01
CA GLN A 303 -8.46 -17.82 -13.42
C GLN A 303 -9.22 -19.16 -13.44
N LEU A 304 -10.53 -19.16 -13.14
CA LEU A 304 -11.39 -20.36 -13.22
C LEU A 304 -11.42 -21.02 -14.62
N LYS A 305 -11.13 -20.23 -15.66
CA LYS A 305 -11.11 -20.71 -17.05
C LYS A 305 -9.73 -21.18 -17.49
N THR A 306 -8.71 -20.99 -16.67
CA THR A 306 -7.35 -21.44 -16.96
C THR A 306 -7.30 -22.95 -16.81
N ALA A 307 -6.72 -23.65 -17.79
CA ALA A 307 -6.48 -25.08 -17.66
C ALA A 307 -5.46 -25.30 -16.54
N SER A 308 -5.81 -26.09 -15.53
CA SER A 308 -4.93 -26.45 -14.41
C SER A 308 -5.20 -27.86 -13.94
#